data_AF-A0A956S401-F1
#
_entry.id   AF-A0A956S401-F1
#
_cell.length_a   1.000
_cell.length_b   1.000
_cell.length_c   1.000
_cell.angle_alpha   90.00
_cell.angle_beta   90.00
_cell.angle_gamma   90.00
#
_symmetry.space_group_name_H-M   'P 1'
#
loop_
_entity.id
_entity.type
_entity.pdbx_description
1 polymer ?
#
loop_
_entity_poly.entity_id
_entity_poly.type
_entity_poly.pdbx_seq_one_letter_code
_entity_poly.pdbx_strand_id
1 'polypeptide(L)'
;MRYSRLISANVSGWGFLLILLWWSGPVFSQATFPFNENFDAFQGAGFVAAPSAGELDSDVWRISGLSDGDGTFGGSFTSGDFARGFSTGGSATGGVYAFDSGAGNNILGVQPTGTDF
;
A
#
# COMPACT_ATOMS: atom_id res chain seq x y z
N MET A 1 -26.82 -31.41 -14.11
CA MET A 1 -27.77 -32.00 -13.14
C MET A 1 -27.67 -31.18 -11.86
N ARG A 2 -28.66 -30.35 -11.55
CA ARG A 2 -28.68 -29.54 -10.32
C ARG A 2 -29.95 -29.89 -9.56
N TYR A 3 -29.81 -30.34 -8.33
CA TYR A 3 -30.93 -30.64 -7.45
C TYR A 3 -31.51 -29.34 -6.91
N SER A 4 -32.70 -28.98 -7.39
CA SER A 4 -33.52 -27.91 -6.82
C SER A 4 -34.12 -28.42 -5.51
N ARG A 5 -33.68 -27.90 -4.36
CA ARG A 5 -34.29 -28.25 -3.08
C ARG A 5 -35.54 -27.38 -2.88
N LEU A 6 -36.71 -27.98 -3.08
CA LEU A 6 -38.02 -27.37 -2.76
C LEU A 6 -38.12 -27.18 -1.24
N ILE A 7 -38.30 -25.95 -0.77
CA ILE A 7 -38.72 -25.68 0.59
C ILE A 7 -40.19 -25.28 0.53
N SER A 8 -41.06 -26.14 1.06
CA SER A 8 -42.48 -25.89 1.22
C SER A 8 -42.71 -25.14 2.53
N ALA A 9 -43.25 -23.92 2.47
CA ALA A 9 -43.77 -23.23 3.64
C ALA A 9 -45.29 -23.39 3.66
N ASN A 10 -45.84 -23.98 4.73
CA ASN A 10 -47.27 -24.15 4.93
C ASN A 10 -47.88 -22.82 5.39
N VAL A 11 -48.61 -22.15 4.49
CA VAL A 11 -49.53 -21.08 4.85
C VAL A 11 -50.95 -21.61 4.69
N SER A 12 -51.69 -21.60 5.80
CA SER A 12 -53.04 -22.16 5.88
C SER A 12 -54.01 -21.42 4.96
N GLY A 13 -54.58 -22.13 3.99
CA GLY A 13 -55.77 -21.69 3.26
C GLY A 13 -55.52 -21.35 1.79
N TRP A 14 -55.68 -22.38 0.94
CA TRP A 14 -56.06 -22.33 -0.49
C TRP A 14 -55.21 -21.46 -1.44
N GLY A 15 -54.19 -22.08 -2.03
CA GLY A 15 -53.55 -21.63 -3.27
C GLY A 15 -52.02 -21.73 -3.25
N PHE A 16 -51.45 -22.76 -3.89
CA PHE A 16 -49.99 -22.87 -4.07
C PHE A 16 -49.51 -21.82 -5.08
N LEU A 17 -49.00 -20.68 -4.59
CA LEU A 17 -48.31 -19.69 -5.41
C LEU A 17 -46.80 -19.98 -5.36
N LEU A 18 -46.21 -20.40 -6.49
CA LEU A 18 -44.77 -20.60 -6.63
C LEU A 18 -44.10 -19.22 -6.84
N ILE A 19 -43.61 -18.59 -5.78
CA ILE A 19 -42.81 -17.36 -5.90
C ILE A 19 -41.34 -17.76 -6.03
N LEU A 20 -40.77 -17.58 -7.23
CA LEU A 20 -39.32 -17.55 -7.44
C LEU A 20 -38.79 -16.16 -7.05
N LEU A 21 -38.49 -15.96 -5.77
CA LEU A 21 -37.78 -14.76 -5.30
C LEU A 21 -36.28 -14.96 -5.48
N TRP A 22 -35.70 -14.27 -6.46
CA TRP A 22 -34.25 -14.09 -6.56
C TRP A 22 -33.83 -13.12 -5.47
N TRP A 23 -33.33 -13.62 -4.34
CA TRP A 23 -32.66 -12.75 -3.38
C TRP A 23 -31.30 -12.37 -3.93
N SER A 24 -31.21 -11.25 -4.64
CA SER A 24 -29.96 -10.51 -4.75
C SER A 24 -29.71 -9.87 -3.39
N GLY A 25 -29.08 -10.62 -2.47
CA GLY A 25 -28.47 -10.00 -1.30
C GLY A 25 -27.55 -8.86 -1.76
N PRO A 26 -27.36 -7.80 -0.96
CA PRO A 26 -26.40 -6.77 -1.32
C PRO A 26 -25.04 -7.45 -1.54
N VAL A 27 -24.52 -7.34 -2.76
CA VAL A 27 -23.11 -7.59 -2.99
C VAL A 27 -22.40 -6.54 -2.15
N PHE A 28 -21.74 -6.96 -1.07
CA PHE A 28 -20.81 -6.08 -0.37
C PHE A 28 -19.68 -5.78 -1.37
N SER A 29 -19.82 -4.68 -2.10
CA SER A 29 -18.69 -4.08 -2.78
C SER A 29 -17.69 -3.74 -1.70
N GLN A 30 -16.55 -4.42 -1.66
CA GLN A 30 -15.47 -4.00 -0.79
C GLN A 30 -15.11 -2.58 -1.21
N ALA A 31 -15.39 -1.61 -0.35
CA ALA A 31 -14.92 -0.26 -0.57
C ALA A 31 -13.40 -0.31 -0.49
N THR A 32 -12.74 -0.34 -1.64
CA THR A 32 -11.30 -0.08 -1.71
C THR A 32 -11.14 1.38 -1.35
N PHE A 33 -10.69 1.64 -0.13
CA PHE A 33 -10.22 2.97 0.22
C PHE A 33 -8.94 3.23 -0.59
N PRO A 34 -8.81 4.39 -1.24
CA PRO A 34 -7.54 4.75 -1.86
C PRO A 34 -6.46 4.79 -0.76
N PHE A 35 -5.34 4.13 -1.01
CA PHE A 35 -4.14 4.31 -0.20
C PHE A 35 -3.66 5.76 -0.35
N ASN A 36 -3.37 6.44 0.75
CA ASN A 36 -2.88 7.81 0.77
C ASN A 36 -1.61 7.88 1.62
N GLU A 37 -0.54 8.39 1.03
CA GLU A 37 0.74 8.65 1.66
C GLU A 37 1.18 10.05 1.24
N ASN A 38 1.53 10.89 2.21
CA ASN A 38 1.90 12.28 1.97
C ASN A 38 3.38 12.57 2.27
N PHE A 39 4.12 11.60 2.83
CA PHE A 39 5.53 11.65 3.15
C PHE A 39 5.96 12.69 4.21
N ASP A 40 5.02 13.40 4.85
CA ASP A 40 5.33 14.41 5.87
C ASP A 40 6.19 13.83 7.01
N ALA A 41 5.90 12.58 7.39
CA ALA A 41 6.58 11.87 8.47
C ALA A 41 7.86 11.15 8.03
N PHE A 42 8.15 11.07 6.73
CA PHE A 42 9.36 10.40 6.23
C PHE A 42 10.59 11.28 6.49
N GLN A 43 11.62 10.68 7.09
CA GLN A 43 12.87 11.38 7.45
C GLN A 43 14.08 10.79 6.74
N GLY A 44 13.86 9.92 5.75
CA GLY A 44 14.95 9.23 5.05
C GLY A 44 15.60 8.16 5.92
N ALA A 45 14.89 7.60 6.90
CA ALA A 45 15.42 6.54 7.77
C ALA A 45 15.38 5.14 7.11
N GLY A 46 14.72 5.03 5.95
CA GLY A 46 14.70 3.82 5.14
C GLY A 46 13.34 3.14 5.10
N PHE A 47 13.36 1.83 4.87
CA PHE A 47 12.18 1.01 4.60
C PHE A 47 12.19 -0.27 5.44
N VAL A 48 11.13 -0.53 6.19
CA VAL A 48 10.96 -1.76 6.97
C VAL A 48 9.50 -2.20 7.01
N ALA A 49 9.21 -3.48 7.19
CA ALA A 49 7.83 -4.00 7.25
C ALA A 49 7.02 -3.51 8.48
N ALA A 50 7.71 -3.10 9.55
CA ALA A 50 7.09 -2.54 10.75
C ALA A 50 7.74 -1.19 11.08
N PRO A 51 7.35 -0.10 10.36
CA PRO A 51 8.09 1.17 10.39
C PRO A 51 8.03 1.87 11.74
N SER A 52 9.18 2.37 12.15
CA SER A 52 9.33 3.39 13.18
C SER A 52 9.21 4.80 12.57
N ALA A 53 9.28 5.83 13.41
CA ALA A 53 9.23 7.21 12.95
C ALA A 53 10.35 7.49 11.93
N GLY A 54 10.00 8.09 10.78
CA GLY A 54 10.94 8.45 9.73
C GLY A 54 11.15 7.39 8.64
N GLU A 55 10.58 6.19 8.78
CA GLU A 55 10.68 5.08 7.84
C GLU A 55 9.39 4.92 7.02
N LEU A 56 9.49 4.28 5.85
CA LEU A 56 8.33 3.85 5.05
C LEU A 56 8.09 2.34 5.19
N ASP A 57 6.82 1.94 5.04
CA ASP A 57 6.43 0.54 5.11
C ASP A 57 6.92 -0.23 3.87
N SER A 58 7.83 -1.18 4.08
CA SER A 58 8.37 -2.00 3.00
C SER A 58 7.39 -3.06 2.46
N ASP A 59 6.27 -3.33 3.12
CA ASP A 59 5.21 -4.14 2.54
C ASP A 59 4.44 -3.38 1.44
N VAL A 60 4.55 -2.04 1.43
CA VAL A 60 3.89 -1.13 0.48
C VAL A 60 4.89 -0.55 -0.53
N TRP A 61 6.08 -0.17 -0.06
CA TRP A 61 7.09 0.51 -0.86
C TRP A 61 8.35 -0.33 -1.03
N ARG A 62 8.97 -0.27 -2.21
CA ARG A 62 10.32 -0.79 -2.42
C ARG A 62 11.08 0.12 -3.39
N ILE A 63 12.39 0.16 -3.24
CA ILE A 63 13.31 0.87 -4.14
C ILE A 63 14.22 -0.17 -4.78
N SER A 64 14.48 -0.08 -6.08
CA SER A 64 15.30 -1.03 -6.83
C SER A 64 16.19 -0.29 -7.80
N GLY A 65 17.45 -0.71 -7.93
CA GLY A 65 18.47 -0.19 -8.83
C GLY A 65 19.62 0.53 -8.12
N LEU A 66 19.54 0.72 -6.80
CA LEU A 66 20.56 1.45 -6.02
C LEU A 66 21.89 0.70 -6.08
N SER A 67 23.00 1.41 -5.89
CA SER A 67 24.33 0.80 -5.89
C SER A 67 24.52 -0.21 -4.74
N ASP A 68 23.81 -0.03 -3.63
CA ASP A 68 23.72 -0.98 -2.52
C ASP A 68 22.78 -2.18 -2.80
N GLY A 69 22.18 -2.25 -3.99
CA GLY A 69 21.34 -3.35 -4.46
C GLY A 69 19.84 -3.03 -4.43
N ASP A 70 19.05 -4.06 -4.75
CA ASP A 70 17.59 -3.94 -4.83
C ASP A 70 16.91 -4.18 -3.48
N GLY A 71 15.96 -3.31 -3.16
CA GLY A 71 15.02 -3.50 -2.07
C GLY A 71 13.94 -4.53 -2.43
N THR A 72 13.45 -5.22 -1.41
CA THR A 72 12.39 -6.22 -1.53
C THR A 72 11.18 -5.83 -0.68
N PHE A 73 9.99 -6.26 -1.09
CA PHE A 73 8.82 -6.10 -0.22
C PHE A 73 8.99 -6.91 1.06
N GLY A 74 8.57 -6.34 2.20
CA GLY A 74 8.69 -6.94 3.52
C GLY A 74 10.12 -7.05 4.07
N GLY A 75 11.08 -6.38 3.42
CA GLY A 75 12.49 -6.39 3.85
C GLY A 75 12.82 -5.33 4.91
N SER A 76 14.13 -5.16 5.17
CA SER A 76 14.64 -4.14 6.10
C SER A 76 15.84 -3.44 5.48
N PHE A 77 15.69 -2.15 5.19
CA PHE A 77 16.65 -1.32 4.47
C PHE A 77 16.79 0.04 5.16
N THR A 78 17.50 0.05 6.29
CA THR A 78 17.64 1.21 7.20
C THR A 78 19.03 1.83 7.20
N SER A 79 19.81 1.58 6.15
CA SER A 79 21.18 2.07 6.00
C SER A 79 21.57 2.22 4.54
N GLY A 80 22.70 2.89 4.28
CA GLY A 80 23.26 3.01 2.94
C GLY A 80 22.39 3.87 2.02
N ASP A 81 22.32 3.49 0.75
CA ASP A 81 21.54 4.19 -0.27
C ASP A 81 20.04 4.24 0.02
N PHE A 82 19.51 3.36 0.87
CA PHE A 82 18.10 3.36 1.24
C PHE A 82 17.74 4.39 2.31
N ALA A 83 18.73 4.86 3.08
CA ALA A 83 18.51 5.67 4.28
C ALA A 83 19.53 6.80 4.38
N ARG A 84 19.50 7.75 3.44
CA ARG A 84 20.42 8.90 3.44
C ARG A 84 19.96 10.07 4.33
N GLY A 85 18.78 9.96 4.93
CA GLY A 85 18.23 10.96 5.83
C GLY A 85 17.60 12.15 5.11
N PHE A 86 17.51 13.26 5.85
CA PHE A 86 16.94 14.52 5.37
C PHE A 86 17.93 15.32 4.51
N SER A 87 17.43 16.00 3.48
CA SER A 87 18.22 16.93 2.67
C SER A 87 17.38 18.09 2.12
N THR A 88 17.96 19.27 1.94
CA THR A 88 17.32 20.39 1.22
C THR A 88 17.68 20.39 -0.28
N GLY A 89 18.29 19.30 -0.78
CA GLY A 89 18.79 19.16 -2.14
C GLY A 89 20.31 19.37 -2.26
N GLY A 90 20.86 19.06 -3.44
CA GLY A 90 22.29 19.21 -3.71
C GLY A 90 23.19 18.16 -3.06
N SER A 91 22.62 17.03 -2.64
CA SER A 91 23.38 15.90 -2.07
C SER A 91 24.37 15.35 -3.11
N ALA A 92 25.64 15.20 -2.75
CA ALA A 92 26.66 14.61 -3.63
C ALA A 92 26.71 13.08 -3.58
N THR A 93 26.03 12.48 -2.60
CA THR A 93 26.00 11.03 -2.40
C THR A 93 24.68 10.47 -2.91
N GLY A 94 24.77 9.40 -3.70
CA GLY A 94 23.63 8.70 -4.24
C GLY A 94 22.70 8.09 -3.19
N GLY A 95 21.43 7.95 -3.52
CA GLY A 95 20.46 7.24 -2.69
C GLY A 95 19.16 8.00 -2.43
N VAL A 96 18.39 7.46 -1.49
CA VAL A 96 17.06 7.91 -1.12
C VAL A 96 17.13 8.86 0.07
N TYR A 97 16.50 10.01 -0.08
CA TYR A 97 16.41 11.05 0.92
C TYR A 97 14.95 11.41 1.20
N ALA A 98 14.70 11.95 2.39
CA ALA A 98 13.59 12.85 2.61
C ALA A 98 14.04 14.26 2.19
N PHE A 99 13.56 14.76 1.06
CA PHE A 99 13.86 16.12 0.64
C PHE A 99 12.86 17.12 1.24
N ASP A 100 13.33 18.28 1.67
CA ASP A 100 12.45 19.42 1.91
C ASP A 100 12.27 20.19 0.60
N SER A 101 11.05 20.16 0.07
CA SER A 101 10.66 20.94 -1.11
C SER A 101 10.38 22.42 -0.78
N GLY A 102 10.57 22.81 0.48
CA GLY A 102 10.40 24.14 1.03
C GLY A 102 9.34 24.15 2.13
N ALA A 103 9.54 25.03 3.12
CA ALA A 103 8.60 25.25 4.22
C ALA A 103 8.29 23.99 5.06
N GLY A 104 9.22 23.03 5.12
CA GLY A 104 9.05 21.79 5.88
C GLY A 104 8.18 20.75 5.18
N ASN A 105 8.01 20.86 3.86
CA ASN A 105 7.26 19.90 3.07
C ASN A 105 8.19 18.76 2.62
N ASN A 106 8.21 17.70 3.43
CA ASN A 106 9.02 16.52 3.20
C ASN A 106 8.46 15.68 2.03
N ILE A 107 9.34 15.29 1.13
CA ILE A 107 9.02 14.41 0.01
C ILE A 107 9.98 13.23 -0.03
N LEU A 108 9.50 12.08 -0.50
CA LEU A 108 10.38 10.98 -0.91
C LEU A 108 11.09 11.38 -2.21
N GLY A 109 12.42 11.31 -2.25
CA GLY A 109 13.15 11.49 -3.49
C GLY A 109 14.46 10.71 -3.56
N VAL A 110 14.98 10.63 -4.78
CA VAL A 110 16.21 9.93 -5.10
C VAL A 110 17.20 10.93 -5.67
N GLN A 111 18.42 10.93 -5.14
CA GLN A 111 19.57 11.57 -5.75
C GLN A 111 20.36 10.47 -6.48
N PRO A 112 20.30 10.36 -7.81
CA PRO A 112 21.13 9.39 -8.52
C PRO A 112 22.58 9.87 -8.58
N THR A 113 23.53 8.94 -8.43
CA THR A 113 24.95 9.12 -8.73
C THR A 113 25.56 7.85 -9.30
N GLY A 114 26.58 7.95 -10.17
CA GLY A 114 27.38 6.77 -10.57
C GLY A 114 26.55 5.63 -11.17
N THR A 115 26.45 4.52 -10.43
CA THR A 115 25.70 3.30 -10.80
C THR A 115 24.27 3.26 -10.25
N ASP A 116 23.85 4.26 -9.48
CA ASP A 116 22.44 4.49 -9.22
C ASP A 116 21.75 4.91 -10.54
N PHE A 117 20.44 4.67 -10.62
CA PHE A 117 19.71 4.26 -11.81
C PHE A 117 18.68 5.29 -12.27
#